data_AF-A0A0Q9TMI2-F1
#
_entry.id   AF-A0A0Q9TMI2-F1
#
_cell.length_a   1.000
_cell.length_b   1.000
_cell.length_c   1.000
_cell.angle_alpha   90.00
_cell.angle_beta   90.00
_cell.angle_gamma   90.00
#
_symmetry.space_group_name_H-M   'P 1'
#
loop_
_entity.id
_entity.type
_entity.pdbx_description
1 polymer ?
#
loop_
_entity_poly.entity_id
_entity_poly.type
_entity_poly.pdbx_seq_one_letter_code
_entity_poly.pdbx_strand_id
1 'polypeptide(L)'
;MHTTRARIASATAAVALTATGSVFVAAPAEAKADSSCLKAGMATLRGAGLVSTVARDGLPIATAVSLGVAPRAGTDLSAVPDPLPLSVVLRDHLAGDASLFVYPWCD
;
A
#
# COMPACT_ATOMS: atom_id res chain seq x y z
N MET A 1 -7.89 41.42 -51.78
CA MET A 1 -6.88 41.53 -50.72
C MET A 1 -7.21 40.51 -49.63
N HIS A 2 -6.25 39.63 -49.35
CA HIS A 2 -6.00 38.82 -48.14
C HIS A 2 -6.66 39.37 -46.86
N THR A 3 -7.09 38.64 -45.82
CA THR A 3 -7.18 37.23 -45.40
C THR A 3 -7.81 37.35 -44.00
N THR A 4 -8.76 36.51 -43.56
CA THR A 4 -8.96 36.29 -42.11
C THR A 4 -9.54 34.91 -41.81
N ARG A 5 -8.75 34.09 -41.10
CA ARG A 5 -9.16 32.85 -40.41
C ARG A 5 -10.11 33.19 -39.27
N ALA A 6 -11.13 32.36 -39.03
CA ALA A 6 -11.75 32.28 -37.71
C ALA A 6 -12.08 30.82 -37.35
N ARG A 7 -11.66 30.45 -36.15
CA ARG A 7 -11.63 29.11 -35.57
C ARG A 7 -13.05 28.70 -35.20
N ILE A 8 -13.44 27.46 -35.53
CA ILE A 8 -14.68 26.86 -35.02
C ILE A 8 -14.42 26.50 -33.56
N ALA A 9 -14.81 27.42 -32.67
CA ALA A 9 -14.98 27.15 -31.26
C ALA A 9 -16.43 26.71 -31.05
N SER A 10 -16.62 25.42 -30.78
CA SER A 10 -17.92 24.89 -30.35
C SER A 10 -17.86 24.68 -28.85
N ALA A 11 -18.09 25.75 -28.10
CA ALA A 11 -18.56 25.67 -26.73
C ALA A 11 -20.09 25.67 -26.79
N THR A 12 -20.72 24.62 -26.24
CA THR A 12 -21.93 24.64 -25.38
C THR A 12 -22.62 23.28 -25.45
N ALA A 13 -22.48 22.51 -24.39
CA ALA A 13 -23.54 21.62 -23.93
C ALA A 13 -23.54 21.67 -22.40
N ALA A 14 -24.35 22.59 -21.87
CA ALA A 14 -24.75 22.59 -20.48
C ALA A 14 -25.57 21.31 -20.25
N VAL A 15 -25.09 20.43 -19.37
CA VAL A 15 -25.88 19.32 -18.82
C VAL A 15 -26.10 19.59 -17.34
N ALA A 16 -27.35 19.42 -16.97
CA ALA A 16 -28.03 19.97 -15.81
C ALA A 16 -27.43 19.55 -14.46
N LEU A 17 -27.53 20.49 -13.51
CA LEU A 17 -27.49 20.24 -12.07
C LEU A 17 -28.63 19.27 -11.70
N THR A 18 -28.30 18.01 -11.42
CA THR A 18 -29.10 17.15 -10.54
C THR A 18 -28.30 16.88 -9.29
N ALA A 19 -28.42 17.79 -8.34
CA ALA A 19 -27.92 17.61 -6.98
C ALA A 19 -28.93 16.77 -6.17
N THR A 20 -28.69 15.47 -6.08
CA THR A 20 -29.14 14.63 -4.96
C THR A 20 -28.14 13.51 -4.77
N GLY A 21 -27.26 13.67 -3.77
CA GLY A 21 -26.50 12.57 -3.18
C GLY A 21 -25.22 12.15 -3.90
N SER A 22 -24.28 13.08 -4.11
CA SER A 22 -22.88 12.69 -4.27
C SER A 22 -22.42 12.07 -2.95
N VAL A 23 -22.51 10.74 -2.83
CA VAL A 23 -21.69 10.01 -1.88
C VAL A 23 -20.26 10.24 -2.38
N PHE A 24 -19.59 11.25 -1.83
CA PHE A 24 -18.15 11.36 -1.94
C PHE A 24 -17.61 10.10 -1.28
N VAL A 25 -17.36 9.07 -2.08
CA VAL A 25 -16.41 8.04 -1.71
C VAL A 25 -15.09 8.80 -1.62
N ALA A 26 -14.74 9.21 -0.40
CA ALA A 26 -13.41 9.69 -0.11
C ALA A 26 -12.47 8.61 -0.65
N ALA A 27 -11.68 8.94 -1.66
CA ALA A 27 -10.55 8.09 -2.03
C ALA A 27 -9.80 7.83 -0.72
N PRO A 28 -9.46 6.56 -0.39
CA PRO A 28 -8.67 6.32 0.81
C PRO A 28 -7.45 7.21 0.67
N ALA A 29 -7.19 8.05 1.67
CA ALA A 29 -5.94 8.77 1.72
C ALA A 29 -4.86 7.69 1.57
N GLU A 30 -4.13 7.68 0.45
CA GLU A 30 -2.95 6.84 0.30
C GLU A 30 -2.01 7.30 1.41
N ALA A 31 -2.04 6.57 2.53
CA ALA A 31 -1.11 6.76 3.61
C ALA A 31 0.27 6.74 2.97
N LYS A 32 1.03 7.82 3.18
CA LYS A 32 2.33 7.98 2.55
C LYS A 32 3.16 6.74 2.87
N ALA A 33 3.68 6.10 1.83
CA ALA A 33 4.51 4.91 1.91
C ALA A 33 5.56 5.04 3.03
N ASP A 34 5.53 4.13 4.01
CA ASP A 34 6.42 4.15 5.17
C ASP A 34 7.78 3.52 4.82
N SER A 35 8.61 4.34 4.18
CA SER A 35 9.98 3.94 3.83
C SER A 35 10.90 3.71 5.04
N SER A 36 10.57 4.28 6.21
CA SER A 36 11.29 4.08 7.47
C SER A 36 11.06 2.65 7.99
N CYS A 37 9.78 2.26 8.10
CA CYS A 37 9.37 0.92 8.49
C CYS A 37 9.94 -0.12 7.52
N LEU A 38 9.88 0.13 6.20
CA LEU A 38 10.49 -0.73 5.20
C LEU A 38 12.00 -0.91 5.41
N LYS A 39 12.73 0.19 5.63
CA LYS A 39 14.18 0.15 5.82
C LYS A 39 14.55 -0.61 7.10
N ALA A 40 13.81 -0.39 8.19
CA ALA A 40 13.98 -1.07 9.46
C ALA A 40 13.70 -2.58 9.32
N GLY A 41 12.60 -2.96 8.67
CA GLY A 41 12.28 -4.36 8.39
C GLY A 41 13.36 -5.06 7.56
N MET A 42 13.86 -4.40 6.53
CA MET A 42 14.99 -4.94 5.75
C MET A 42 16.28 -5.04 6.57
N ALA A 43 16.50 -4.16 7.55
CA ALA A 43 17.64 -4.25 8.47
C ALA A 43 17.48 -5.43 9.42
N THR A 44 16.28 -5.68 9.95
CA THR A 44 15.96 -6.87 10.75
C THR A 44 16.21 -8.15 9.97
N LEU A 45 15.70 -8.25 8.73
CA LEU A 45 15.93 -9.42 7.87
C LEU A 45 17.41 -9.64 7.56
N ARG A 46 18.19 -8.57 7.37
CA ARG A 46 19.65 -8.65 7.21
C ARG A 46 20.34 -9.14 8.49
N GLY A 47 19.98 -8.57 9.64
CA GLY A 47 20.54 -8.94 10.94
C GLY A 47 20.28 -10.41 11.31
N ALA A 48 19.13 -10.94 10.91
CA ALA A 48 18.77 -12.34 11.10
C ALA A 48 19.33 -13.29 10.01
N GLY A 49 20.02 -12.76 8.99
CA GLY A 49 20.53 -13.57 7.87
C GLY A 49 19.44 -14.15 6.96
N LEU A 50 18.22 -13.58 6.98
CA LEU A 50 17.04 -14.15 6.34
C LEU A 50 16.76 -13.63 4.93
N VAL A 51 17.44 -12.56 4.47
CA VAL A 51 17.11 -11.89 3.19
C VAL A 51 17.04 -12.85 2.01
N SER A 52 18.04 -13.71 1.84
CA SER A 52 18.09 -14.64 0.71
C SER A 52 17.03 -15.73 0.78
N THR A 53 16.74 -16.24 1.99
CA THR A 53 15.69 -17.24 2.21
C THR A 53 14.32 -16.64 1.94
N VAL A 54 14.03 -15.46 2.49
CA VAL A 54 12.73 -14.78 2.29
C VAL A 54 12.52 -14.39 0.83
N ALA A 55 13.57 -14.00 0.12
CA ALA A 55 13.47 -13.67 -1.31
C ALA A 55 13.14 -14.89 -2.18
N ARG A 56 13.55 -16.09 -1.78
CA ARG A 56 13.33 -17.33 -2.53
C ARG A 56 12.04 -18.04 -2.15
N ASP A 57 11.83 -18.19 -0.84
CA ASP A 57 10.85 -19.11 -0.28
C ASP A 57 9.73 -18.36 0.47
N GLY A 58 9.88 -17.05 0.70
CA GLY A 58 9.01 -16.25 1.54
C GLY A 58 9.38 -16.32 3.03
N LEU A 59 8.67 -15.54 3.85
CA LEU A 59 8.85 -15.46 5.29
C LEU A 59 7.75 -16.28 5.98
N PRO A 60 8.07 -17.43 6.61
CA PRO A 60 7.07 -18.17 7.38
C PRO A 60 6.50 -17.29 8.50
N ILE A 61 5.19 -17.36 8.73
CA ILE A 61 4.53 -16.56 9.78
C ILE A 61 5.14 -16.88 11.15
N ALA A 62 5.45 -18.15 11.42
CA ALA A 62 6.12 -18.56 12.67
C ALA A 62 7.50 -17.87 12.85
N THR A 63 8.25 -17.69 11.77
CA THR A 63 9.52 -16.97 11.79
C THR A 63 9.30 -15.48 12.05
N ALA A 64 8.30 -14.86 11.41
CA ALA A 64 7.93 -13.47 11.68
C ALA A 64 7.57 -13.25 13.15
N VAL A 65 6.76 -14.15 13.74
CA VAL A 65 6.41 -14.11 15.17
C VAL A 65 7.63 -14.25 16.07
N SER A 66 8.59 -15.10 15.68
CA SER A 66 9.87 -15.23 16.41
C SER A 66 10.73 -13.96 16.37
N LEU A 67 10.51 -13.08 15.37
CA LEU A 67 11.12 -11.74 15.29
C LEU A 67 10.32 -10.67 16.06
N GLY A 68 9.25 -11.05 16.76
CA GLY A 68 8.40 -10.13 17.52
C GLY A 68 7.27 -9.50 16.72
N VAL A 69 7.01 -9.98 15.49
CA VAL A 69 5.88 -9.51 14.67
C VAL A 69 4.59 -10.14 15.18
N ALA A 70 3.53 -9.35 15.30
CA ALA A 70 2.21 -9.84 15.70
C ALA A 70 1.14 -9.45 14.67
N PRO A 71 0.13 -10.29 14.39
CA PRO A 71 -1.04 -9.86 13.64
C PRO A 71 -1.73 -8.69 14.35
N ARG A 72 -2.17 -7.68 13.59
CA ARG A 72 -3.03 -6.62 14.12
C ARG A 72 -4.41 -7.20 14.46
N ALA A 73 -5.09 -6.59 15.45
CA ALA A 73 -6.44 -7.00 15.82
C ALA A 73 -7.39 -6.95 14.61
N GLY A 74 -8.11 -8.05 14.37
CA GLY A 74 -9.03 -8.17 13.23
C GLY A 74 -8.40 -8.66 11.92
N THR A 75 -7.08 -8.89 11.87
CA THR A 75 -6.43 -9.50 10.71
C THR A 75 -6.88 -10.96 10.55
N ASP A 76 -7.48 -11.30 9.40
CA ASP A 76 -7.76 -12.69 9.02
C ASP A 76 -6.51 -13.35 8.43
N LEU A 77 -5.81 -14.12 9.26
CA LEU A 77 -4.62 -14.86 8.84
C LEU A 77 -4.92 -15.99 7.84
N SER A 78 -6.17 -16.46 7.77
CA SER A 78 -6.56 -17.54 6.85
C SER A 78 -6.50 -17.06 5.39
N ALA A 79 -6.61 -15.76 5.17
CA ALA A 79 -6.50 -15.12 3.86
C ALA A 79 -5.07 -14.74 3.49
N VAL A 80 -4.09 -14.96 4.37
CA VAL A 80 -2.70 -14.57 4.20
C VAL A 80 -1.87 -15.79 3.79
N PRO A 81 -1.08 -15.72 2.69
CA PRO A 81 -0.19 -16.81 2.32
C PRO A 81 0.87 -17.09 3.39
N ASP A 82 1.15 -18.35 3.66
CA ASP A 82 2.26 -18.81 4.50
C ASP A 82 3.08 -19.85 3.71
N PRO A 83 4.35 -19.57 3.37
CA PRO A 83 5.15 -18.39 3.74
C PRO A 83 4.69 -17.09 3.07
N LEU A 84 4.89 -15.96 3.74
CA LEU A 84 4.63 -14.62 3.22
C LEU A 84 5.59 -14.31 2.06
N PRO A 85 5.12 -14.09 0.83
CA PRO A 85 5.99 -13.69 -0.27
C PRO A 85 6.72 -12.39 0.05
N LEU A 86 7.96 -12.22 -0.39
CA LEU A 86 8.73 -11.00 -0.15
C LEU A 86 7.95 -9.74 -0.59
N SER A 87 7.22 -9.78 -1.71
CA SER A 87 6.37 -8.67 -2.17
C SER A 87 5.27 -8.30 -1.18
N VAL A 88 4.67 -9.28 -0.50
CA VAL A 88 3.67 -9.05 0.56
C VAL A 88 4.33 -8.43 1.77
N VAL A 89 5.48 -8.96 2.21
CA VAL A 89 6.24 -8.41 3.35
C VAL A 89 6.63 -6.95 3.10
N LEU A 90 7.17 -6.63 1.92
CA LEU A 90 7.58 -5.27 1.59
C LEU A 90 6.38 -4.32 1.51
N ARG A 91 5.27 -4.76 0.90
CA ARG A 91 4.04 -3.97 0.82
C ARG A 91 3.44 -3.72 2.21
N ASP A 92 3.47 -4.72 3.09
CA ASP A 92 2.96 -4.56 4.45
C ASP A 92 3.81 -3.53 5.19
N HIS A 93 5.14 -3.63 5.19
CA HIS A 93 5.98 -2.59 5.81
C HIS A 93 5.77 -1.18 5.24
N LEU A 94 5.51 -1.05 3.94
CA LEU A 94 5.20 0.24 3.32
C LEU A 94 3.85 0.81 3.79
N ALA A 95 2.95 -0.02 4.32
CA ALA A 95 1.67 0.42 4.85
C ALA A 95 1.78 1.05 6.25
N GLY A 96 2.90 0.89 6.96
CA GLY A 96 3.13 1.49 8.28
C GLY A 96 2.00 1.16 9.27
N ASP A 97 1.27 2.16 9.73
CA ASP A 97 0.10 1.97 10.62
C ASP A 97 -1.04 1.15 10.01
N ALA A 98 -1.15 1.13 8.68
CA ALA A 98 -2.15 0.34 7.95
C ALA A 98 -1.71 -1.10 7.66
N SER A 99 -0.54 -1.53 8.15
CA SER A 99 -0.04 -2.90 8.03
C SER A 99 -0.97 -3.93 8.67
N LEU A 100 -1.04 -5.12 8.07
CA LEU A 100 -1.73 -6.29 8.62
C LEU A 100 -1.03 -6.82 9.88
N PHE A 101 0.28 -6.59 9.96
CA PHE A 101 1.10 -6.95 11.10
C PHE A 101 1.60 -5.72 11.86
N VAL A 102 1.74 -5.85 13.17
CA VAL A 102 2.46 -4.93 14.04
C VAL A 102 3.93 -5.34 14.02
N TYR A 103 4.78 -4.43 13.56
CA TYR A 103 6.22 -4.59 13.50
C TYR A 103 6.86 -3.77 14.64
N PRO A 104 7.66 -4.38 15.53
CA PRO A 104 8.22 -3.67 16.69
C PRO A 104 9.32 -2.65 16.34
N TRP A 105 9.64 -2.50 15.05
CA TRP A 105 10.64 -1.58 14.52
C TRP A 105 10.03 -0.50 13.61
N CYS A 106 8.70 -0.43 13.55
CA CYS A 106 7.98 0.61 12.83
C CYS A 106 7.36 1.54 13.86
N ASP A 107 7.92 2.75 13.95
CA ASP A 107 7.57 3.84 14.87
C ASP A 107 7.15 5.09 14.08
#